data_AF-A0A2M7VUM0-F1
#
_entry.id   AF-A0A2M7VUM0-F1
#
_cell.length_a   1.000
_cell.length_b   1.000
_cell.length_c   1.000
_cell.angle_alpha   90.00
_cell.angle_beta   90.00
_cell.angle_gamma   90.00
#
_symmetry.space_group_name_H-M   'P 1'
#
loop_
_entity.id
_entity.type
_entity.pdbx_description
1 polymer ?
#
loop_
_entity_poly.entity_id
_entity_poly.type
_entity_poly.pdbx_seq_one_letter_code
_entity_poly.pdbx_strand_id
1 'polypeptide(L)'
;MKLSFSNLLLIILGLITARNSLSQSCANYSPVTRQTGIAYTSIAASSPSYFIWRNTASNQNDDNRSYQVPIGFDFWYLGVRYNQISASLNGVVDFSASTSQGNTPSGSSPYGSHWSNQFSTANRTMLALAPLYGDLWTANGGTTAIATSIFYKVTGTSPNQVLTVEWLNFDHWNLPTNSPNANYNFQVKIYETTGVIEFVYGTMTAVAGGSYPLQYACGINNTWTSGPATPVRLLTQQTANSTTFSSTAKNNLTTVPASNSQLTFTPPTPNGTPPATLSFIGVTSSGMTVNFTDWCSNEVGYVVYNSTDNITFNFVTQTAANAINYAATGLLPSTLYYWKVYAVTDGSLSSPVLGNQSTNAAGNKISIASGNWGTAGTWSPSGAPTAGDNVTIANGHTVTINANNATCNNLTVGQGASGILRIGNNTTARIVTINNDIAINTGGQFIANT
;
A
#
# COMPACT_ATOMS: atom_id res chain seq x y z
N MET A 1 4.42 69.88 9.21
CA MET A 1 2.97 69.76 9.39
C MET A 1 2.36 69.26 8.07
N LYS A 2 1.72 68.08 8.13
CA LYS A 2 0.70 67.52 7.23
C LYS A 2 1.01 67.19 5.75
N LEU A 3 1.15 65.88 5.54
CA LEU A 3 0.65 65.01 4.45
C LEU A 3 -0.47 65.55 3.55
N SER A 4 -0.45 65.12 2.28
CA SER A 4 -1.63 64.47 1.66
C SER A 4 -1.20 63.53 0.52
N PHE A 5 -1.42 62.23 0.72
CA PHE A 5 -1.35 61.17 -0.30
C PHE A 5 -2.63 61.19 -1.14
N SER A 6 -2.49 61.03 -2.46
CA SER A 6 -3.59 60.76 -3.38
C SER A 6 -3.78 59.26 -3.54
N ASN A 7 -5.02 58.80 -3.37
CA ASN A 7 -5.44 57.40 -3.39
C ASN A 7 -5.34 56.80 -4.80
N LEU A 8 -4.58 55.71 -4.94
CA LEU A 8 -4.73 54.77 -6.04
C LEU A 8 -5.27 53.45 -5.48
N LEU A 9 -6.58 53.22 -5.65
CA LEU A 9 -7.26 52.00 -5.26
C LEU A 9 -6.94 50.91 -6.30
N LEU A 10 -6.00 50.01 -5.97
CA LEU A 10 -5.71 48.82 -6.76
C LEU A 10 -6.76 47.75 -6.43
N ILE A 11 -7.76 47.60 -7.31
CA ILE A 11 -8.72 46.48 -7.23
C ILE A 11 -8.00 45.22 -7.71
N ILE A 12 -7.52 44.41 -6.77
CA ILE A 12 -7.03 43.06 -7.04
C ILE A 12 -8.27 42.16 -7.21
N LEU A 13 -8.65 41.90 -8.46
CA LEU A 13 -9.66 40.91 -8.80
C LEU A 13 -9.00 39.52 -8.64
N GLY A 14 -9.04 38.98 -7.43
CA GLY A 14 -8.64 37.60 -7.17
C GLY A 14 -9.64 36.64 -7.82
N LEU A 15 -9.29 36.05 -8.96
CA LEU A 15 -9.96 34.85 -9.43
C LEU A 15 -9.69 33.72 -8.43
N ILE A 16 -10.60 33.54 -7.47
CA ILE A 16 -10.69 32.30 -6.70
C ILE A 16 -11.24 31.25 -7.68
N THR A 17 -10.34 30.55 -8.37
CA THR A 17 -10.73 29.29 -8.99
C THR A 17 -10.97 28.30 -7.86
N ALA A 18 -12.25 28.04 -7.56
CA ALA A 18 -12.62 26.91 -6.71
C ALA A 18 -12.20 25.64 -7.47
N ARG A 19 -11.00 25.13 -7.17
CA ARG A 19 -10.59 23.81 -7.65
C ARG A 19 -11.34 22.79 -6.82
N ASN A 20 -12.21 22.03 -7.47
CA ASN A 20 -12.92 20.92 -6.84
C ASN A 20 -11.91 19.81 -6.54
N SER A 21 -11.36 19.78 -5.33
CA SER A 21 -10.73 18.56 -4.82
C SER A 21 -11.82 17.52 -4.65
N LEU A 22 -11.79 16.45 -5.45
CA LEU A 22 -12.66 15.30 -5.20
C LEU A 22 -12.22 14.68 -3.87
N SER A 23 -13.12 14.66 -2.89
CA SER A 23 -12.87 13.90 -1.66
C SER A 23 -12.82 12.41 -2.03
N GLN A 24 -11.84 11.70 -1.47
CA GLN A 24 -11.76 10.25 -1.52
C GLN A 24 -13.09 9.65 -1.08
N SER A 25 -13.71 8.82 -1.92
CA SER A 25 -15.11 8.42 -1.71
C SER A 25 -15.46 7.15 -2.47
N CYS A 26 -16.13 6.20 -1.81
CA CYS A 26 -16.64 5.01 -2.49
C CYS A 26 -17.58 5.37 -3.65
N ALA A 27 -18.31 6.48 -3.56
CA ALA A 27 -19.18 6.95 -4.64
C ALA A 27 -18.43 7.35 -5.92
N ASN A 28 -17.12 7.59 -5.85
CA ASN A 28 -16.31 7.90 -7.04
C ASN A 28 -16.10 6.68 -7.96
N TYR A 29 -16.44 5.47 -7.50
CA TYR A 29 -16.44 4.25 -8.30
C TYR A 29 -17.78 3.98 -9.00
N SER A 30 -18.70 4.96 -8.96
CA SER A 30 -20.01 4.92 -9.63
C SER A 30 -19.97 5.76 -10.92
N PRO A 31 -20.69 5.37 -12.00
CA PRO A 31 -21.59 4.22 -12.08
C PRO A 31 -20.85 2.87 -12.11
N VAL A 32 -21.38 1.90 -11.36
CA VAL A 32 -20.98 0.50 -11.47
C VAL A 32 -21.63 -0.06 -12.74
N THR A 33 -20.82 -0.64 -13.63
CA THR A 33 -21.34 -1.28 -14.84
C THR A 33 -21.54 -2.77 -14.62
N ARG A 34 -22.42 -3.38 -15.42
CA ARG A 34 -22.70 -4.81 -15.37
C ARG A 34 -22.66 -5.41 -16.77
N GLN A 35 -21.95 -6.51 -16.94
CA GLN A 35 -21.93 -7.30 -18.17
C GLN A 35 -22.44 -8.71 -17.90
N THR A 36 -23.15 -9.30 -18.87
CA THR A 36 -23.66 -10.68 -18.83
C THR A 36 -23.20 -11.46 -20.04
N GLY A 37 -23.18 -12.79 -19.94
CA GLY A 37 -22.70 -13.66 -21.01
C GLY A 37 -21.19 -13.58 -21.19
N ILE A 38 -20.45 -13.18 -20.14
CA ILE A 38 -18.99 -13.17 -20.18
C ILE A 38 -18.44 -14.60 -20.07
N ALA A 39 -17.23 -14.82 -20.58
CA ALA A 39 -16.50 -16.03 -20.27
C ALA A 39 -15.95 -15.97 -18.83
N TYR A 40 -16.05 -17.07 -18.10
CA TYR A 40 -15.39 -17.25 -16.81
C TYR A 40 -14.22 -18.22 -16.95
N THR A 41 -13.03 -17.77 -16.56
CA THR A 41 -11.82 -18.61 -16.57
C THR A 41 -11.32 -18.76 -15.14
N SER A 42 -11.43 -19.98 -14.60
CA SER A 42 -10.87 -20.31 -13.30
C SER A 42 -9.35 -20.29 -13.33
N ILE A 43 -8.72 -19.78 -12.26
CA ILE A 43 -7.28 -19.79 -12.07
C ILE A 43 -6.80 -21.08 -11.36
N ALA A 44 -7.70 -21.99 -10.95
CA ALA A 44 -7.38 -23.21 -10.19
C ALA A 44 -6.31 -24.08 -10.87
N ALA A 45 -6.46 -24.31 -12.17
CA ALA A 45 -5.55 -25.14 -12.97
C ALA A 45 -4.36 -24.35 -13.54
N SER A 46 -4.14 -23.12 -13.07
CA SER A 46 -3.14 -22.20 -13.62
C SER A 46 -1.96 -21.98 -12.69
N SER A 47 -1.66 -22.93 -11.81
CA SER A 47 -0.62 -22.80 -10.77
C SER A 47 -0.81 -21.54 -9.90
N PRO A 48 -1.96 -21.43 -9.20
CA PRO A 48 -2.21 -20.29 -8.34
C PRO A 48 -1.37 -20.36 -7.05
N SER A 49 -1.33 -19.26 -6.32
CA SER A 49 -0.80 -19.17 -4.96
C SER A 49 -1.90 -19.37 -3.93
N TYR A 50 -1.52 -19.79 -2.73
CA TYR A 50 -2.46 -20.15 -1.65
C TYR A 50 -2.28 -19.25 -0.44
N PHE A 51 -3.39 -18.94 0.21
CA PHE A 51 -3.39 -18.19 1.46
C PHE A 51 -2.97 -19.05 2.65
N ILE A 52 -2.35 -18.41 3.65
CA ILE A 52 -2.13 -18.99 4.97
C ILE A 52 -3.23 -18.48 5.90
N TRP A 53 -3.86 -19.37 6.64
CA TRP A 53 -5.07 -19.09 7.44
C TRP A 53 -4.75 -18.87 8.91
N ARG A 54 -5.49 -17.94 9.56
CA ARG A 54 -5.25 -17.57 10.96
C ARG A 54 -5.86 -18.57 11.94
N ASN A 55 -7.10 -19.00 11.70
CA ASN A 55 -7.73 -20.01 12.54
C ASN A 55 -7.27 -21.42 12.10
N THR A 56 -6.59 -22.12 13.00
CA THR A 56 -6.08 -23.49 12.81
C THR A 56 -6.63 -24.48 13.84
N ALA A 57 -7.61 -24.06 14.65
CA ALA A 57 -8.16 -24.89 15.73
C ALA A 57 -9.36 -25.71 15.24
N SER A 58 -10.53 -25.08 15.10
CA SER A 58 -11.79 -25.72 14.74
C SER A 58 -12.50 -24.98 13.61
N ASN A 59 -13.31 -25.69 12.82
CA ASN A 59 -14.07 -25.16 11.68
C ASN A 59 -13.18 -24.36 10.72
N GLN A 60 -12.02 -24.90 10.35
CA GLN A 60 -11.02 -24.15 9.57
C GLN A 60 -11.54 -23.79 8.18
N ASN A 61 -12.39 -24.63 7.61
CA ASN A 61 -13.00 -24.52 6.28
C ASN A 61 -14.28 -23.65 6.26
N ASP A 62 -14.51 -22.94 7.35
CA ASP A 62 -15.63 -22.07 7.61
C ASP A 62 -15.13 -20.85 8.40
N ASP A 63 -15.74 -19.67 8.24
CA ASP A 63 -15.45 -18.50 9.06
C ASP A 63 -13.95 -18.21 9.30
N ASN A 64 -13.14 -18.21 8.25
CA ASN A 64 -11.70 -18.03 8.39
C ASN A 64 -11.24 -16.81 7.60
N ARG A 65 -10.15 -16.20 8.07
CA ARG A 65 -9.47 -15.08 7.43
C ARG A 65 -7.98 -15.37 7.33
N SER A 66 -7.40 -15.01 6.19
CA SER A 66 -5.98 -15.23 5.94
C SER A 66 -5.08 -14.24 6.67
N TYR A 67 -3.79 -14.57 6.75
CA TYR A 67 -2.74 -13.55 6.86
C TYR A 67 -2.67 -12.72 5.58
N GLN A 68 -2.06 -11.54 5.68
CA GLN A 68 -1.81 -10.70 4.51
C GLN A 68 -0.82 -11.36 3.56
N VAL A 69 -1.12 -11.31 2.26
CA VAL A 69 -0.20 -11.72 1.18
C VAL A 69 0.13 -10.53 0.30
N PRO A 70 1.30 -10.49 -0.35
CA PRO A 70 1.64 -9.43 -1.29
C PRO A 70 0.66 -9.39 -2.48
N ILE A 71 0.21 -8.19 -2.87
CA ILE A 71 -0.60 -7.98 -4.08
C ILE A 71 0.24 -8.22 -5.36
N GLY A 72 1.56 -8.03 -5.26
CA GLY A 72 2.49 -8.14 -6.38
C GLY A 72 2.73 -6.82 -7.14
N PHE A 73 1.98 -5.77 -6.79
CA PHE A 73 2.14 -4.40 -7.26
C PHE A 73 1.50 -3.43 -6.25
N ASP A 74 1.67 -2.12 -6.46
CA ASP A 74 1.05 -1.09 -5.65
C ASP A 74 -0.37 -0.80 -6.14
N PHE A 75 -1.36 -1.15 -5.32
CA PHE A 75 -2.77 -0.90 -5.61
C PHE A 75 -3.25 0.35 -4.87
N TRP A 76 -3.90 1.25 -5.59
CA TRP A 76 -4.47 2.47 -5.04
C TRP A 76 -5.96 2.28 -4.82
N TYR A 77 -6.39 2.46 -3.57
CA TYR A 77 -7.79 2.32 -3.19
C TYR A 77 -8.20 3.48 -2.28
N LEU A 78 -9.20 4.23 -2.72
CA LEU A 78 -9.65 5.47 -2.08
C LEU A 78 -8.49 6.44 -1.79
N GLY A 79 -7.54 6.51 -2.72
CA GLY A 79 -6.41 7.42 -2.68
C GLY A 79 -5.27 7.01 -1.74
N VAL A 80 -5.34 5.78 -1.22
CA VAL A 80 -4.34 5.21 -0.30
C VAL A 80 -3.66 4.02 -0.96
N ARG A 81 -2.34 3.92 -0.76
CA ARG A 81 -1.52 2.81 -1.26
C ARG A 81 -1.70 1.56 -0.42
N TYR A 82 -1.96 0.44 -1.08
CA TYR A 82 -1.94 -0.90 -0.51
C TYR A 82 -1.07 -1.83 -1.36
N ASN A 83 -0.25 -2.64 -0.70
CA ASN A 83 0.60 -3.64 -1.35
C ASN A 83 0.37 -5.06 -0.79
N GLN A 84 -0.62 -5.19 0.09
CA GLN A 84 -0.99 -6.43 0.76
C GLN A 84 -2.50 -6.57 0.84
N ILE A 85 -2.98 -7.81 0.83
CA ILE A 85 -4.41 -8.15 0.88
C ILE A 85 -4.63 -9.38 1.77
N SER A 86 -5.76 -9.42 2.46
CA SER A 86 -6.26 -10.63 3.13
C SER A 86 -7.54 -11.10 2.44
N ALA A 87 -7.81 -12.40 2.49
CA ALA A 87 -9.05 -13.00 2.02
C ALA A 87 -9.79 -13.68 3.17
N SER A 88 -11.11 -13.74 3.05
CA SER A 88 -11.98 -14.48 3.96
C SER A 88 -12.78 -15.54 3.20
N LEU A 89 -13.03 -16.67 3.87
CA LEU A 89 -13.93 -17.71 3.36
C LEU A 89 -15.34 -17.16 3.11
N ASN A 90 -15.75 -16.15 3.88
CA ASN A 90 -17.02 -15.46 3.76
C ASN A 90 -17.13 -14.52 2.54
N GLY A 91 -16.37 -14.75 1.46
CA GLY A 91 -16.58 -14.07 0.17
C GLY A 91 -16.19 -12.59 0.13
N VAL A 92 -15.17 -12.21 0.90
CA VAL A 92 -14.65 -10.83 0.98
C VAL A 92 -13.12 -10.83 0.99
N VAL A 93 -12.52 -9.83 0.36
CA VAL A 93 -11.11 -9.45 0.57
C VAL A 93 -11.02 -8.10 1.24
N ASP A 94 -9.95 -7.85 1.98
CA ASP A 94 -9.73 -6.58 2.65
C ASP A 94 -8.24 -6.17 2.68
N PHE A 95 -8.02 -4.87 2.80
CA PHE A 95 -6.70 -4.26 2.86
C PHE A 95 -6.27 -3.88 4.29
N SER A 96 -7.03 -4.30 5.30
CA SER A 96 -6.82 -3.88 6.68
C SER A 96 -5.65 -4.62 7.33
N ALA A 97 -4.98 -3.93 8.26
CA ALA A 97 -3.98 -4.52 9.16
C ALA A 97 -4.61 -5.29 10.35
N SER A 98 -5.93 -5.55 10.31
CA SER A 98 -6.62 -6.27 11.38
C SER A 98 -6.00 -7.64 11.61
N THR A 99 -5.87 -8.01 12.89
CA THR A 99 -5.39 -9.33 13.31
C THR A 99 -6.52 -10.34 13.53
N SER A 100 -7.78 -9.94 13.33
CA SER A 100 -8.95 -10.79 13.48
C SER A 100 -8.84 -12.05 12.61
N GLN A 101 -9.20 -13.19 13.20
CA GLN A 101 -9.04 -14.51 12.60
C GLN A 101 -10.21 -14.94 11.71
N GLY A 102 -11.28 -14.15 11.62
CA GLY A 102 -12.48 -14.49 10.85
C GLY A 102 -13.52 -15.30 11.62
N ASN A 103 -13.09 -16.04 12.65
CA ASN A 103 -13.94 -16.91 13.46
C ASN A 103 -14.25 -16.24 14.81
N THR A 104 -15.20 -15.29 14.84
CA THR A 104 -15.72 -14.70 16.09
C THR A 104 -17.25 -14.53 16.11
N PRO A 105 -17.91 -14.55 17.28
CA PRO A 105 -19.34 -14.27 17.36
C PRO A 105 -19.70 -12.92 16.72
N SER A 106 -20.88 -12.83 16.07
CA SER A 106 -21.31 -11.60 15.39
C SER A 106 -21.27 -10.40 16.32
N GLY A 107 -20.68 -9.30 15.83
CA GLY A 107 -20.59 -8.06 16.59
C GLY A 107 -19.50 -8.02 17.68
N SER A 108 -18.72 -9.09 17.85
CA SER A 108 -17.61 -9.12 18.82
C SER A 108 -16.27 -8.61 18.27
N SER A 109 -16.03 -8.74 16.96
CA SER A 109 -14.78 -8.32 16.32
C SER A 109 -15.03 -7.83 14.88
N PRO A 110 -14.28 -6.85 14.38
CA PRO A 110 -14.27 -6.53 12.95
C PRO A 110 -13.72 -7.72 12.14
N TYR A 111 -14.20 -7.91 10.90
CA TYR A 111 -13.71 -8.93 9.95
C TYR A 111 -13.91 -10.40 10.35
N GLY A 112 -14.89 -10.74 11.19
CA GLY A 112 -15.03 -12.15 11.60
C GLY A 112 -16.37 -12.55 12.18
N SER A 113 -17.49 -12.04 11.66
CA SER A 113 -18.82 -12.45 12.12
C SER A 113 -19.24 -13.76 11.45
N HIS A 114 -19.53 -14.79 12.27
CA HIS A 114 -19.88 -16.15 11.84
C HIS A 114 -21.13 -16.30 10.97
N TRP A 115 -22.20 -15.55 11.27
CA TRP A 115 -23.54 -15.82 10.70
C TRP A 115 -24.14 -14.62 9.97
N SER A 116 -23.37 -13.54 9.84
CA SER A 116 -23.86 -12.33 9.19
C SER A 116 -22.73 -11.50 8.63
N ASN A 117 -22.97 -10.99 7.43
CA ASN A 117 -22.11 -9.97 6.85
C ASN A 117 -22.40 -8.62 7.53
N GLN A 118 -21.35 -7.93 7.93
CA GLN A 118 -21.42 -6.63 8.59
C GLN A 118 -20.76 -5.54 7.73
N PHE A 119 -20.90 -5.66 6.41
CA PHE A 119 -20.22 -4.83 5.42
C PHE A 119 -20.63 -3.35 5.50
N SER A 120 -21.91 -3.10 5.78
CA SER A 120 -22.48 -1.76 5.86
C SER A 120 -22.49 -1.17 7.28
N THR A 121 -21.64 -1.66 8.19
CA THR A 121 -21.68 -1.30 9.62
C THR A 121 -20.34 -0.74 10.10
N ALA A 122 -20.37 0.41 10.78
CA ALA A 122 -19.18 1.09 11.27
C ALA A 122 -18.31 0.20 12.17
N ASN A 123 -16.99 0.30 12.00
CA ASN A 123 -16.00 -0.46 12.77
C ASN A 123 -16.22 -1.99 12.73
N ARG A 124 -16.78 -2.49 11.62
CA ARG A 124 -16.91 -3.93 11.34
C ARG A 124 -15.94 -4.32 10.22
N THR A 125 -16.41 -4.87 9.11
CA THR A 125 -15.55 -5.24 7.98
C THR A 125 -15.35 -4.03 7.07
N MET A 126 -14.23 -3.33 7.20
CA MET A 126 -13.93 -2.06 6.51
C MET A 126 -12.76 -2.20 5.52
N LEU A 127 -12.55 -1.24 4.61
CA LEU A 127 -11.49 -1.31 3.59
C LEU A 127 -11.55 -2.62 2.78
N ALA A 128 -12.75 -2.99 2.38
CA ALA A 128 -13.06 -4.32 1.88
C ALA A 128 -13.78 -4.29 0.52
N LEU A 129 -13.51 -5.32 -0.27
CA LEU A 129 -14.16 -5.61 -1.54
C LEU A 129 -14.97 -6.89 -1.36
N ALA A 130 -16.30 -6.76 -1.47
CA ALA A 130 -17.25 -7.84 -1.23
C ALA A 130 -17.95 -8.21 -2.54
N PRO A 131 -17.48 -9.21 -3.30
CA PRO A 131 -18.26 -9.78 -4.41
C PRO A 131 -19.49 -10.55 -3.89
N LEU A 132 -19.34 -11.26 -2.76
CA LEU A 132 -20.38 -12.11 -2.20
C LEU A 132 -20.17 -12.25 -0.69
N TYR A 133 -20.18 -11.14 0.06
CA TYR A 133 -19.93 -11.24 1.50
C TYR A 133 -21.17 -11.78 2.21
N GLY A 134 -21.15 -13.06 2.56
CA GLY A 134 -22.19 -13.77 3.31
C GLY A 134 -21.58 -14.77 4.27
N ASP A 135 -22.42 -15.62 4.85
CA ASP A 135 -22.00 -16.79 5.63
C ASP A 135 -21.74 -17.95 4.66
N LEU A 136 -20.46 -18.10 4.29
CA LEU A 136 -20.01 -19.03 3.26
C LEU A 136 -18.96 -20.00 3.80
N TRP A 137 -19.03 -21.21 3.29
CA TRP A 137 -18.06 -22.26 3.58
C TRP A 137 -17.61 -22.96 2.30
N THR A 138 -16.54 -23.73 2.41
CA THR A 138 -16.10 -24.59 1.30
C THR A 138 -17.19 -25.62 0.93
N ALA A 139 -17.12 -26.15 -0.29
CA ALA A 139 -18.03 -27.18 -0.80
C ALA A 139 -18.24 -28.37 0.16
N ASN A 140 -19.34 -29.09 -0.06
CA ASN A 140 -19.70 -30.30 0.70
C ASN A 140 -19.89 -30.03 2.19
N GLY A 141 -20.61 -28.94 2.52
CA GLY A 141 -20.91 -28.58 3.89
C GLY A 141 -19.66 -28.27 4.73
N GLY A 142 -18.69 -27.54 4.17
CA GLY A 142 -17.45 -27.18 4.87
C GLY A 142 -16.42 -28.32 4.98
N THR A 143 -16.59 -29.44 4.28
CA THR A 143 -15.65 -30.58 4.37
C THR A 143 -14.53 -30.53 3.33
N THR A 144 -14.67 -29.72 2.28
CA THR A 144 -13.64 -29.58 1.24
C THR A 144 -12.46 -28.76 1.76
N ALA A 145 -11.23 -29.17 1.45
CA ALA A 145 -10.04 -28.48 1.93
C ALA A 145 -9.90 -27.09 1.30
N ILE A 146 -9.67 -26.05 2.14
CA ILE A 146 -9.53 -24.64 1.72
C ILE A 146 -8.51 -24.46 0.60
N ALA A 147 -7.42 -25.22 0.64
CA ALA A 147 -6.34 -25.16 -0.36
C ALA A 147 -6.84 -25.42 -1.79
N THR A 148 -8.01 -26.04 -1.97
CA THR A 148 -8.64 -26.28 -3.27
C THR A 148 -9.83 -25.38 -3.57
N SER A 149 -10.21 -24.52 -2.61
CA SER A 149 -11.43 -23.73 -2.68
C SER A 149 -11.16 -22.25 -2.87
N ILE A 150 -10.07 -21.71 -2.33
CA ILE A 150 -9.74 -20.28 -2.49
C ILE A 150 -8.23 -20.10 -2.72
N PHE A 151 -7.91 -19.29 -3.71
CA PHE A 151 -6.54 -19.07 -4.15
C PHE A 151 -6.43 -17.74 -4.90
N TYR A 152 -5.20 -17.30 -5.15
CA TYR A 152 -4.95 -16.04 -5.84
C TYR A 152 -3.81 -16.16 -6.86
N LYS A 153 -3.80 -15.27 -7.85
CA LYS A 153 -2.73 -15.23 -8.85
C LYS A 153 -2.55 -13.82 -9.39
N VAL A 154 -1.29 -13.44 -9.56
CA VAL A 154 -0.89 -12.24 -10.30
C VAL A 154 -0.56 -12.64 -11.74
N THR A 155 -1.11 -11.92 -12.69
CA THR A 155 -0.85 -12.10 -14.13
C THR A 155 -0.47 -10.76 -14.76
N GLY A 156 0.09 -10.82 -15.97
CA GLY A 156 0.58 -9.63 -16.69
C GLY A 156 2.00 -9.25 -16.28
N THR A 157 2.44 -8.09 -16.75
CA THR A 157 3.76 -7.52 -16.47
C THR A 157 3.59 -6.05 -16.13
N SER A 158 4.40 -5.51 -15.21
CA SER A 158 4.31 -4.10 -14.84
C SER A 158 4.42 -3.21 -16.09
N PRO A 159 3.58 -2.17 -16.23
CA PRO A 159 2.63 -1.64 -15.24
C PRO A 159 1.17 -2.15 -15.44
N ASN A 160 0.98 -3.28 -16.12
CA ASN A 160 -0.33 -3.82 -16.49
C ASN A 160 -0.59 -5.19 -15.83
N GLN A 161 -0.31 -5.29 -14.53
CA GLN A 161 -0.59 -6.51 -13.76
C GLN A 161 -2.04 -6.54 -13.25
N VAL A 162 -2.54 -7.76 -13.04
CA VAL A 162 -3.86 -8.04 -12.46
C VAL A 162 -3.69 -9.07 -11.36
N LEU A 163 -4.14 -8.76 -10.14
CA LEU A 163 -4.34 -9.73 -9.09
C LEU A 163 -5.77 -10.27 -9.21
N THR A 164 -5.91 -11.60 -9.32
CA THR A 164 -7.18 -12.30 -9.24
C THR A 164 -7.23 -13.12 -7.95
N VAL A 165 -8.26 -12.96 -7.13
CA VAL A 165 -8.60 -13.83 -6.00
C VAL A 165 -9.86 -14.59 -6.39
N GLU A 166 -9.86 -15.91 -6.27
CA GLU A 166 -10.97 -16.78 -6.68
C GLU A 166 -11.48 -17.62 -5.52
N TRP A 167 -12.81 -17.67 -5.39
CA TRP A 167 -13.55 -18.66 -4.61
C TRP A 167 -14.16 -19.67 -5.59
N LEU A 168 -13.87 -20.95 -5.41
CA LEU A 168 -14.23 -22.05 -6.29
C LEU A 168 -15.11 -23.06 -5.53
N ASN A 169 -16.26 -23.40 -6.11
CA ASN A 169 -17.25 -24.33 -5.56
C ASN A 169 -17.62 -24.01 -4.11
N PHE A 170 -17.78 -22.74 -3.77
CA PHE A 170 -18.25 -22.34 -2.45
C PHE A 170 -19.74 -22.62 -2.30
N ASP A 171 -20.14 -22.79 -1.04
CA ASP A 171 -21.51 -23.00 -0.63
C ASP A 171 -21.88 -22.00 0.48
N HIS A 172 -23.15 -21.91 0.87
CA HIS A 172 -23.57 -21.14 2.04
C HIS A 172 -23.90 -22.08 3.20
N TRP A 173 -23.70 -21.58 4.42
CA TRP A 173 -23.98 -22.34 5.63
C TRP A 173 -25.43 -22.86 5.70
N ASN A 174 -25.59 -24.08 6.20
CA ASN A 174 -26.88 -24.75 6.49
C ASN A 174 -27.76 -25.13 5.29
N LEU A 175 -27.16 -25.81 4.29
CA LEU A 175 -27.93 -26.65 3.39
C LEU A 175 -28.44 -27.92 4.10
N PRO A 176 -29.63 -28.45 3.74
CA PRO A 176 -30.07 -29.75 4.23
C PRO A 176 -29.05 -30.81 3.85
N THR A 177 -28.63 -31.64 4.82
CA THR A 177 -27.93 -32.88 4.55
C THR A 177 -28.72 -33.64 3.48
N ASN A 178 -28.13 -33.89 2.31
CA ASN A 178 -28.72 -34.57 1.14
C ASN A 178 -29.42 -33.71 0.06
N SER A 179 -29.22 -32.39 0.01
CA SER A 179 -29.51 -31.58 -1.19
C SER A 179 -28.22 -31.38 -2.02
N PRO A 180 -28.30 -31.20 -3.36
CA PRO A 180 -27.10 -30.84 -4.12
C PRO A 180 -26.54 -29.54 -3.54
N ASN A 181 -25.24 -29.46 -3.31
CA ASN A 181 -24.61 -28.26 -2.71
C ASN A 181 -24.74 -27.04 -3.62
N ALA A 182 -24.67 -25.84 -3.05
CA ALA A 182 -24.59 -24.65 -3.89
C ALA A 182 -23.25 -24.66 -4.62
N ASN A 183 -23.22 -23.99 -5.75
CA ASN A 183 -22.02 -23.90 -6.57
C ASN A 183 -21.75 -22.44 -6.89
N TYR A 184 -21.02 -21.78 -5.99
CA TYR A 184 -20.60 -20.39 -6.13
C TYR A 184 -19.14 -20.33 -6.58
N ASN A 185 -18.93 -19.84 -7.81
CA ASN A 185 -17.62 -19.58 -8.36
C ASN A 185 -17.53 -18.10 -8.72
N PHE A 186 -16.64 -17.39 -8.06
CA PHE A 186 -16.52 -15.96 -8.26
C PHE A 186 -15.10 -15.48 -7.99
N GLN A 187 -14.77 -14.35 -8.59
CA GLN A 187 -13.47 -13.72 -8.50
C GLN A 187 -13.59 -12.25 -8.12
N VAL A 188 -12.60 -11.75 -7.38
CA VAL A 188 -12.24 -10.33 -7.34
C VAL A 188 -11.01 -10.14 -8.21
N LYS A 189 -11.04 -9.13 -9.08
CA LYS A 189 -9.86 -8.68 -9.82
C LYS A 189 -9.55 -7.23 -9.50
N ILE A 190 -8.28 -6.94 -9.28
CA ILE A 190 -7.76 -5.57 -9.11
C ILE A 190 -6.61 -5.33 -10.10
N TYR A 191 -6.60 -4.14 -10.70
CA TYR A 191 -5.73 -3.78 -11.82
C TYR A 191 -4.72 -2.70 -11.41
N GLU A 192 -3.43 -2.91 -11.68
CA GLU A 192 -2.30 -2.09 -11.21
C GLU A 192 -2.44 -0.59 -11.53
N THR A 193 -2.44 -0.20 -12.81
CA THR A 193 -2.42 1.23 -13.19
C THR A 193 -3.81 1.87 -13.20
N THR A 194 -4.84 1.11 -13.55
CA THR A 194 -6.19 1.67 -13.75
C THR A 194 -6.99 1.75 -12.46
N GLY A 195 -6.61 1.00 -11.42
CA GLY A 195 -7.37 0.93 -10.17
C GLY A 195 -8.74 0.29 -10.30
N VAL A 196 -9.05 -0.26 -11.47
CA VAL A 196 -10.34 -0.91 -11.73
C VAL A 196 -10.47 -2.11 -10.80
N ILE A 197 -11.69 -2.29 -10.27
CA ILE A 197 -12.06 -3.45 -9.48
C ILE A 197 -13.18 -4.17 -10.22
N GLU A 198 -13.06 -5.49 -10.38
CA GLU A 198 -14.09 -6.31 -10.99
C GLU A 198 -14.53 -7.42 -10.04
N PHE A 199 -15.84 -7.64 -9.97
CA PHE A 199 -16.43 -8.85 -9.41
C PHE A 199 -16.94 -9.70 -10.55
N VAL A 200 -16.36 -10.87 -10.74
CA VAL A 200 -16.60 -11.76 -11.88
C VAL A 200 -17.24 -13.04 -11.37
N TYR A 201 -18.41 -13.38 -11.90
CA TYR A 201 -19.21 -14.51 -11.46
C TYR A 201 -19.23 -15.59 -12.55
N GLY A 202 -18.75 -16.78 -12.19
CA GLY A 202 -18.76 -17.97 -13.03
C GLY A 202 -20.07 -18.74 -12.87
N THR A 203 -19.99 -20.05 -12.63
CA THR A 203 -21.18 -20.81 -12.23
C THR A 203 -21.63 -20.35 -10.86
N MET A 204 -22.88 -19.91 -10.77
CA MET A 204 -23.53 -19.41 -9.56
C MET A 204 -24.90 -20.07 -9.44
N THR A 205 -24.93 -21.26 -8.82
CA THR A 205 -26.15 -22.05 -8.67
C THR A 205 -26.57 -22.08 -7.21
N ALA A 206 -27.77 -21.55 -6.93
CA ALA A 206 -28.41 -21.68 -5.64
C ALA A 206 -28.99 -23.08 -5.45
N VAL A 207 -29.22 -23.46 -4.20
CA VAL A 207 -29.97 -24.66 -3.84
C VAL A 207 -31.28 -24.23 -3.19
N ALA A 208 -32.38 -24.87 -3.58
CA ALA A 208 -33.67 -24.66 -2.92
C ALA A 208 -33.77 -25.53 -1.65
N GLY A 209 -34.24 -24.96 -0.54
CA GLY A 209 -34.77 -25.75 0.58
C GLY A 209 -34.01 -25.79 1.91
N GLY A 210 -33.07 -24.87 2.19
CA GLY A 210 -32.46 -24.71 3.52
C GLY A 210 -33.25 -23.81 4.48
N SER A 211 -33.06 -23.96 5.79
CA SER A 211 -33.68 -23.09 6.82
C SER A 211 -33.07 -21.68 6.88
N TYR A 212 -31.87 -21.49 6.29
CA TYR A 212 -31.17 -20.21 6.22
C TYR A 212 -30.78 -19.93 4.76
N PRO A 213 -31.57 -19.14 4.01
CA PRO A 213 -31.22 -18.79 2.65
C PRO A 213 -30.00 -17.87 2.63
N LEU A 214 -29.22 -17.91 1.55
CA LEU A 214 -28.12 -16.98 1.31
C LEU A 214 -28.55 -15.53 1.62
N GLN A 215 -27.75 -14.86 2.46
CA GLN A 215 -27.84 -13.42 2.70
C GLN A 215 -26.46 -12.81 2.57
N TYR A 216 -26.31 -11.87 1.64
CA TYR A 216 -25.01 -11.27 1.35
C TYR A 216 -25.06 -9.75 1.13
N ALA A 217 -23.89 -9.14 1.25
CA ALA A 217 -23.57 -7.81 0.75
C ALA A 217 -22.70 -7.93 -0.51
N CYS A 218 -22.90 -7.02 -1.46
CA CYS A 218 -22.04 -6.88 -2.63
C CYS A 218 -21.65 -5.40 -2.80
N GLY A 219 -20.36 -5.09 -2.80
CA GLY A 219 -19.90 -3.71 -2.97
C GLY A 219 -18.48 -3.45 -2.48
N ILE A 220 -18.19 -2.18 -2.28
CA ILE A 220 -16.90 -1.67 -1.80
C ILE A 220 -17.13 -0.70 -0.62
N ASN A 221 -16.17 -0.62 0.31
CA ASN A 221 -16.30 0.26 1.45
C ASN A 221 -14.95 0.86 1.95
N ASN A 222 -15.04 1.99 2.64
CA ASN A 222 -13.92 2.69 3.25
C ASN A 222 -13.78 2.29 4.74
N THR A 223 -12.88 2.94 5.47
CA THR A 223 -12.85 2.93 6.93
C THR A 223 -13.81 3.98 7.51
N TRP A 224 -14.60 3.59 8.52
CA TRP A 224 -15.30 4.53 9.37
C TRP A 224 -15.58 3.93 10.76
N THR A 225 -15.39 4.72 11.80
CA THR A 225 -15.42 4.25 13.19
C THR A 225 -16.79 4.32 13.84
N SER A 226 -17.66 5.23 13.38
CA SER A 226 -18.99 5.45 13.95
C SER A 226 -19.93 6.16 12.98
N GLY A 227 -21.23 6.18 13.33
CA GLY A 227 -22.27 6.83 12.55
C GLY A 227 -22.77 6.03 11.35
N PRO A 228 -23.74 6.57 10.60
CA PRO A 228 -24.32 5.88 9.45
C PRO A 228 -23.35 5.79 8.27
N ALA A 229 -23.68 4.91 7.33
CA ALA A 229 -23.04 4.86 6.03
C ALA A 229 -23.31 6.16 5.25
N THR A 230 -22.33 6.60 4.47
CA THR A 230 -22.40 7.78 3.61
C THR A 230 -21.75 7.45 2.25
N PRO A 231 -21.94 8.26 1.20
CA PRO A 231 -21.29 8.04 -0.11
C PRO A 231 -19.76 7.90 -0.04
N VAL A 232 -19.12 8.59 0.90
CA VAL A 232 -17.66 8.49 1.16
C VAL A 232 -17.26 7.11 1.64
N ARG A 233 -18.15 6.43 2.38
CA ARG A 233 -17.84 5.25 3.18
C ARG A 233 -18.29 3.95 2.53
N LEU A 234 -19.36 3.98 1.75
CA LEU A 234 -20.04 2.77 1.30
C LEU A 234 -20.61 2.94 -0.10
N LEU A 235 -20.37 1.95 -0.95
CA LEU A 235 -21.07 1.76 -2.21
C LEU A 235 -21.45 0.29 -2.31
N THR A 236 -22.74 -0.01 -2.07
CA THR A 236 -23.26 -1.38 -2.01
C THR A 236 -24.46 -1.55 -2.95
N GLN A 237 -24.57 -2.74 -3.54
CA GLN A 237 -25.62 -3.12 -4.47
C GLN A 237 -26.95 -3.18 -3.72
N GLN A 238 -27.96 -2.49 -4.23
CA GLN A 238 -29.27 -2.39 -3.60
C GLN A 238 -30.22 -3.49 -4.08
N THR A 239 -30.07 -3.89 -5.34
CA THR A 239 -30.85 -4.93 -6.01
C THR A 239 -29.90 -5.91 -6.68
N ALA A 240 -29.97 -7.18 -6.32
CA ALA A 240 -29.14 -8.23 -6.91
C ALA A 240 -29.28 -8.22 -8.45
N ASN A 241 -28.19 -8.56 -9.16
CA ASN A 241 -28.15 -8.61 -10.62
C ASN A 241 -28.46 -7.29 -11.35
N SER A 242 -28.25 -6.16 -10.68
CA SER A 242 -28.45 -4.82 -11.25
C SER A 242 -27.20 -3.94 -11.13
N THR A 243 -27.25 -2.76 -11.76
CA THR A 243 -26.27 -1.67 -11.58
C THR A 243 -26.72 -0.67 -10.51
N THR A 244 -27.76 -0.98 -9.73
CA THR A 244 -28.27 -0.07 -8.69
C THR A 244 -27.41 -0.20 -7.44
N PHE A 245 -26.51 0.77 -7.24
CA PHE A 245 -25.65 0.90 -6.07
C PHE A 245 -25.93 2.21 -5.34
N SER A 246 -25.80 2.20 -4.02
CA SER A 246 -25.87 3.42 -3.21
C SER A 246 -25.11 3.24 -1.89
N SER A 247 -25.10 4.28 -1.07
CA SER A 247 -24.56 4.26 0.29
C SER A 247 -25.58 3.81 1.36
N THR A 248 -26.78 3.41 0.94
CA THR A 248 -27.76 2.82 1.86
C THR A 248 -27.28 1.44 2.27
N ALA A 249 -27.25 1.17 3.58
CA ALA A 249 -26.82 -0.11 4.11
C ALA A 249 -27.60 -1.27 3.49
N LYS A 250 -26.87 -2.26 2.96
CA LYS A 250 -27.45 -3.46 2.36
C LYS A 250 -26.58 -4.68 2.66
N ASN A 251 -27.09 -5.52 3.55
CA ASN A 251 -26.42 -6.73 4.05
C ASN A 251 -27.27 -8.01 3.83
N ASN A 252 -28.34 -7.92 3.02
CA ASN A 252 -29.41 -8.93 2.97
C ASN A 252 -29.91 -9.20 1.54
N LEU A 253 -29.01 -9.17 0.55
CA LEU A 253 -29.36 -9.67 -0.79
C LEU A 253 -29.53 -11.19 -0.72
N THR A 254 -30.57 -11.71 -1.37
CA THR A 254 -30.92 -13.15 -1.31
C THR A 254 -30.88 -13.84 -2.67
N THR A 255 -31.08 -13.09 -3.75
CA THR A 255 -30.95 -13.62 -5.11
C THR A 255 -29.48 -13.79 -5.45
N VAL A 256 -29.05 -15.02 -5.77
CA VAL A 256 -27.67 -15.32 -6.18
C VAL A 256 -27.28 -14.48 -7.41
N PRO A 257 -26.03 -13.97 -7.49
CA PRO A 257 -25.51 -13.35 -8.70
C PRO A 257 -25.67 -14.27 -9.92
N ALA A 258 -26.05 -13.70 -11.06
CA ALA A 258 -26.26 -14.45 -12.27
C ALA A 258 -24.93 -15.03 -12.75
N SER A 259 -24.98 -16.27 -13.22
CA SER A 259 -23.80 -16.91 -13.78
C SER A 259 -23.28 -16.15 -15.00
N ASN A 260 -21.97 -16.26 -15.26
CA ASN A 260 -21.31 -15.63 -16.40
C ASN A 260 -21.61 -14.12 -16.49
N SER A 261 -21.50 -13.43 -15.36
CA SER A 261 -21.72 -12.00 -15.27
C SER A 261 -20.60 -11.29 -14.51
N GLN A 262 -20.51 -9.99 -14.69
CA GLN A 262 -19.45 -9.17 -14.10
C GLN A 262 -20.00 -7.83 -13.66
N LEU A 263 -19.50 -7.32 -12.54
CA LEU A 263 -19.63 -5.94 -12.10
C LEU A 263 -18.27 -5.25 -12.17
N THR A 264 -18.23 -4.04 -12.69
CA THR A 264 -17.00 -3.25 -12.80
C THR A 264 -17.15 -1.91 -12.08
N PHE A 265 -16.21 -1.65 -11.18
CA PHE A 265 -16.06 -0.42 -10.41
C PHE A 265 -14.86 0.33 -10.97
N THR A 266 -15.10 1.46 -11.62
CA THR A 266 -14.04 2.26 -12.27
C THR A 266 -13.79 3.51 -11.45
N PRO A 267 -12.60 3.68 -10.85
CA PRO A 267 -12.27 4.93 -10.16
C PRO A 267 -12.10 6.08 -11.16
N PRO A 268 -12.12 7.35 -10.69
CA PRO A 268 -11.77 8.48 -11.53
C PRO A 268 -10.35 8.33 -12.06
N THR A 269 -10.14 8.57 -13.35
CA THR A 269 -8.79 8.63 -13.93
C THR A 269 -8.20 10.03 -13.74
N PRO A 270 -6.88 10.17 -13.56
CA PRO A 270 -6.21 11.47 -13.58
C PRO A 270 -6.58 12.27 -14.84
N ASN A 271 -6.94 13.54 -14.68
CA ASN A 271 -7.42 14.40 -15.76
C ASN A 271 -6.36 15.36 -16.33
N GLY A 272 -5.13 15.26 -15.83
CA GLY A 272 -4.01 16.10 -16.22
C GLY A 272 -3.03 15.43 -17.17
N THR A 273 -2.32 16.24 -17.96
CA THR A 273 -1.20 15.79 -18.78
C THR A 273 0.11 16.01 -18.03
N PRO A 274 0.90 14.97 -17.75
CA PRO A 274 2.18 15.12 -17.07
C PRO A 274 3.15 16.03 -17.86
N PRO A 275 3.99 16.84 -17.18
CA PRO A 275 5.08 17.57 -17.84
C PRO A 275 6.10 16.62 -18.48
N ALA A 276 6.96 17.16 -19.34
CA ALA A 276 7.93 16.36 -20.10
C ALA A 276 9.04 15.76 -19.21
N THR A 277 9.58 16.54 -18.27
CA THR A 277 10.69 16.11 -17.42
C THR A 277 10.59 16.70 -16.01
N LEU A 278 11.16 15.99 -15.03
CA LEU A 278 11.42 16.53 -13.70
C LEU A 278 12.59 17.54 -13.73
N SER A 279 12.69 18.39 -12.71
CA SER A 279 13.87 19.22 -12.46
C SER A 279 14.36 19.06 -11.03
N PHE A 280 15.67 19.25 -10.82
CA PHE A 280 16.32 18.95 -9.55
C PHE A 280 17.12 20.15 -9.05
N ILE A 281 16.94 20.50 -7.76
CA ILE A 281 17.70 21.57 -7.10
C ILE A 281 18.18 21.11 -5.73
N GLY A 282 19.10 21.86 -5.12
CA GLY A 282 19.59 21.55 -3.77
C GLY A 282 20.23 20.17 -3.67
N VAL A 283 20.91 19.73 -4.73
CA VAL A 283 21.58 18.43 -4.77
C VAL A 283 22.75 18.43 -3.80
N THR A 284 22.73 17.49 -2.88
CA THR A 284 23.79 17.22 -1.89
C THR A 284 24.28 15.79 -2.05
N SER A 285 25.21 15.34 -1.20
CA SER A 285 25.64 13.93 -1.19
C SER A 285 24.55 12.98 -0.70
N SER A 286 23.54 13.47 0.03
CA SER A 286 22.53 12.60 0.66
C SER A 286 21.08 13.04 0.42
N GLY A 287 20.83 13.92 -0.54
CA GLY A 287 19.50 14.45 -0.80
C GLY A 287 19.44 15.40 -1.98
N MET A 288 18.23 15.69 -2.42
CA MET A 288 17.90 16.65 -3.49
C MET A 288 16.43 17.04 -3.39
N THR A 289 16.03 18.13 -4.02
CA THR A 289 14.61 18.45 -4.22
C THR A 289 14.21 18.07 -5.64
N VAL A 290 13.23 17.17 -5.76
CA VAL A 290 12.60 16.75 -7.01
C VAL A 290 11.42 17.70 -7.26
N ASN A 291 11.51 18.54 -8.29
CA ASN A 291 10.47 19.50 -8.65
C ASN A 291 9.68 19.02 -9.86
N PHE A 292 8.38 19.24 -9.78
CA PHE A 292 7.40 18.99 -10.83
C PHE A 292 6.33 20.09 -10.80
N THR A 293 5.35 20.03 -11.69
CA THR A 293 4.21 20.95 -11.67
C THR A 293 3.01 20.26 -11.04
N ASP A 294 2.08 21.01 -10.46
CA ASP A 294 0.75 20.48 -10.22
C ASP A 294 0.01 20.42 -11.57
N TRP A 295 0.00 19.24 -12.22
CA TRP A 295 -0.56 19.05 -13.57
C TRP A 295 -1.95 18.41 -13.58
N CYS A 296 -2.42 17.86 -12.47
CA CYS A 296 -3.66 17.11 -12.38
C CYS A 296 -4.59 17.75 -11.36
N SER A 297 -5.80 18.12 -11.76
CA SER A 297 -6.71 18.88 -10.88
C SER A 297 -7.59 18.01 -9.98
N ASN A 298 -7.76 16.73 -10.34
CA ASN A 298 -8.54 15.75 -9.59
C ASN A 298 -7.68 14.74 -8.84
N GLU A 299 -6.39 15.03 -8.66
CA GLU A 299 -5.49 14.20 -7.86
C GLU A 299 -5.78 14.32 -6.36
N VAL A 300 -5.37 13.28 -5.62
CA VAL A 300 -5.34 13.26 -4.15
C VAL A 300 -3.90 13.27 -3.60
N GLY A 301 -2.91 13.00 -4.45
CA GLY A 301 -1.52 13.36 -4.25
C GLY A 301 -0.69 13.17 -5.52
N TYR A 302 0.63 13.31 -5.36
CA TYR A 302 1.62 12.83 -6.32
C TYR A 302 2.43 11.69 -5.71
N VAL A 303 2.61 10.60 -6.45
CA VAL A 303 3.36 9.42 -6.00
C VAL A 303 4.75 9.46 -6.59
N VAL A 304 5.74 9.41 -5.72
CA VAL A 304 7.16 9.43 -6.09
C VAL A 304 7.75 8.04 -5.91
N TYR A 305 8.37 7.54 -6.97
CA TYR A 305 9.21 6.35 -6.95
C TYR A 305 10.64 6.71 -7.33
N ASN A 306 11.61 5.95 -6.82
CA ASN A 306 12.99 6.05 -7.27
C ASN A 306 13.63 4.68 -7.57
N SER A 307 14.75 4.71 -8.27
CA SER A 307 15.52 3.53 -8.65
C SER A 307 16.99 3.92 -8.83
N THR A 308 17.91 2.99 -8.58
CA THR A 308 19.35 3.14 -8.87
C THR A 308 19.79 2.33 -10.09
N ASP A 309 18.91 1.48 -10.63
CA ASP A 309 19.17 0.60 -11.78
C ASP A 309 18.29 0.92 -13.01
N ASN A 310 17.37 1.87 -12.88
CA ASN A 310 16.31 2.22 -13.85
C ASN A 310 15.38 1.05 -14.24
N ILE A 311 15.35 -0.01 -13.44
CA ILE A 311 14.54 -1.21 -13.68
C ILE A 311 13.60 -1.40 -12.48
N THR A 312 14.17 -1.51 -11.28
CA THR A 312 13.44 -1.73 -10.04
C THR A 312 13.15 -0.39 -9.39
N PHE A 313 11.88 0.04 -9.47
CA PHE A 313 11.42 1.26 -8.84
C PHE A 313 10.77 0.99 -7.49
N ASN A 314 11.25 1.66 -6.46
CA ASN A 314 10.73 1.57 -5.10
C ASN A 314 9.85 2.77 -4.78
N PHE A 315 8.72 2.54 -4.11
CA PHE A 315 7.88 3.61 -3.60
C PHE A 315 8.68 4.44 -2.58
N VAL A 316 8.66 5.76 -2.76
CA VAL A 316 9.30 6.71 -1.84
C VAL A 316 8.25 7.37 -0.97
N THR A 317 7.27 8.02 -1.61
CA THR A 317 6.21 8.73 -0.88
C THR A 317 5.00 9.01 -1.76
N GLN A 318 3.88 9.32 -1.11
CA GLN A 318 2.76 10.03 -1.70
C GLN A 318 2.72 11.43 -1.06
N THR A 319 2.81 12.48 -1.88
CA THR A 319 2.68 13.86 -1.40
C THR A 319 1.22 14.18 -1.07
N ALA A 320 1.00 15.27 -0.35
CA ALA A 320 -0.33 15.86 -0.29
C ALA A 320 -0.78 16.35 -1.69
N ALA A 321 -2.08 16.57 -1.84
CA ALA A 321 -2.65 17.19 -3.02
C ALA A 321 -2.09 18.60 -3.27
N ASN A 322 -2.01 18.97 -4.54
CA ASN A 322 -1.44 20.17 -5.14
C ASN A 322 0.06 20.36 -4.88
N ALA A 323 0.79 19.31 -4.48
CA ALA A 323 2.23 19.40 -4.33
C ALA A 323 2.91 19.72 -5.67
N ILE A 324 4.03 20.43 -5.59
CA ILE A 324 4.86 20.77 -6.76
C ILE A 324 6.32 20.31 -6.60
N ASN A 325 6.63 19.67 -5.48
CA ASN A 325 7.96 19.13 -5.24
C ASN A 325 7.96 18.06 -4.15
N TYR A 326 9.08 17.36 -4.05
CA TYR A 326 9.42 16.44 -2.98
C TYR A 326 10.89 16.61 -2.58
N ALA A 327 11.15 16.82 -1.29
CA ALA A 327 12.50 16.87 -0.74
C ALA A 327 13.00 15.45 -0.39
N ALA A 328 13.79 14.86 -1.28
CA ALA A 328 14.42 13.57 -1.08
C ALA A 328 15.60 13.69 -0.09
N THR A 329 15.63 12.81 0.90
CA THR A 329 16.69 12.70 1.91
C THR A 329 17.12 11.24 2.06
N GLY A 330 18.24 11.00 2.74
CA GLY A 330 18.75 9.64 2.96
C GLY A 330 19.28 8.94 1.70
N LEU A 331 19.61 9.71 0.65
CA LEU A 331 20.19 9.17 -0.57
C LEU A 331 21.66 8.80 -0.35
N LEU A 332 22.17 7.90 -1.19
CA LEU A 332 23.58 7.53 -1.20
C LEU A 332 24.40 8.56 -1.99
N PRO A 333 25.63 8.92 -1.55
CA PRO A 333 26.55 9.76 -2.31
C PRO A 333 26.98 9.14 -3.65
N SER A 334 27.40 9.98 -4.60
CA SER A 334 27.90 9.55 -5.91
C SER A 334 26.97 8.57 -6.65
N THR A 335 25.67 8.65 -6.40
CA THR A 335 24.70 7.66 -6.88
C THR A 335 23.72 8.32 -7.83
N LEU A 336 23.57 7.72 -9.02
CA LEU A 336 22.54 8.11 -9.98
C LEU A 336 21.19 7.55 -9.54
N TYR A 337 20.23 8.43 -9.32
CA TYR A 337 18.84 8.07 -9.06
C TYR A 337 17.97 8.40 -10.27
N TYR A 338 17.16 7.43 -10.67
CA TYR A 338 16.05 7.57 -11.60
C TYR A 338 14.77 7.79 -10.80
N TRP A 339 13.91 8.68 -11.26
CA TRP A 339 12.70 9.12 -10.57
C TRP A 339 11.49 8.97 -11.49
N LYS A 340 10.38 8.50 -10.92
CA LYS A 340 9.06 8.52 -11.53
C LYS A 340 8.11 9.28 -10.61
N VAL A 341 7.38 10.25 -11.16
CA VAL A 341 6.31 10.93 -10.44
C VAL A 341 4.99 10.74 -11.18
N TYR A 342 3.97 10.27 -10.46
CA TYR A 342 2.62 10.05 -10.98
C TYR A 342 1.65 10.98 -10.26
N ALA A 343 0.63 11.49 -10.95
CA ALA A 343 -0.56 11.96 -10.27
C ALA A 343 -1.39 10.73 -9.87
N VAL A 344 -1.97 10.74 -8.68
CA VAL A 344 -2.84 9.66 -8.20
C VAL A 344 -4.22 10.20 -7.85
N THR A 345 -5.26 9.46 -8.23
CA THR A 345 -6.66 9.70 -7.82
C THR A 345 -7.08 8.67 -6.78
N ASP A 346 -8.38 8.47 -6.56
CA ASP A 346 -8.90 7.42 -5.68
C ASP A 346 -8.38 6.01 -6.02
N GLY A 347 -8.05 5.72 -7.27
CA GLY A 347 -7.49 4.39 -7.60
C GLY A 347 -6.57 4.32 -8.81
N SER A 348 -6.43 5.37 -9.60
CA SER A 348 -5.68 5.32 -10.85
C SER A 348 -4.44 6.22 -10.80
N LEU A 349 -3.37 5.77 -11.46
CA LEU A 349 -2.16 6.55 -11.70
C LEU A 349 -2.17 7.14 -13.11
N SER A 350 -1.55 8.31 -13.27
CA SER A 350 -1.35 8.91 -14.59
C SER A 350 -0.24 8.19 -15.36
N SER A 351 0.09 8.64 -16.56
CA SER A 351 1.45 8.39 -17.07
C SER A 351 2.48 9.08 -16.16
N PRO A 352 3.69 8.52 -15.97
CA PRO A 352 4.69 9.15 -15.13
C PRO A 352 5.39 10.30 -15.83
N VAL A 353 5.85 11.27 -15.04
CA VAL A 353 6.97 12.14 -15.39
C VAL A 353 8.25 11.44 -14.97
N LEU A 354 9.23 11.41 -15.88
CA LEU A 354 10.53 10.79 -15.64
C LEU A 354 11.60 11.86 -15.41
N GLY A 355 12.61 11.50 -14.62
CA GLY A 355 13.82 12.29 -14.49
C GLY A 355 14.92 11.47 -13.84
N ASN A 356 16.16 11.92 -13.95
CA ASN A 356 17.28 11.31 -13.24
C ASN A 356 18.25 12.39 -12.78
N GLN A 357 18.93 12.12 -11.67
CA GLN A 357 19.89 13.04 -11.09
C GLN A 357 20.88 12.26 -10.22
N SER A 358 22.17 12.55 -10.36
CA SER A 358 23.20 12.05 -9.45
C SER A 358 23.31 12.92 -8.20
N THR A 359 23.47 12.30 -7.05
CA THR A 359 23.90 12.98 -5.83
C THR A 359 25.37 13.43 -5.94
N ASN A 360 25.76 14.41 -5.13
CA ASN A 360 27.15 14.85 -5.08
C ASN A 360 28.06 13.77 -4.50
N ALA A 361 29.36 13.91 -4.73
CA ALA A 361 30.36 13.06 -4.09
C ALA A 361 30.27 13.14 -2.56
N ALA A 362 30.62 12.03 -1.91
CA ALA A 362 30.73 12.00 -0.46
C ALA A 362 31.74 13.04 0.03
N GLY A 363 31.45 13.66 1.18
CA GLY A 363 32.47 14.38 1.93
C GLY A 363 33.54 13.42 2.44
N ASN A 364 34.68 13.95 2.90
CA ASN A 364 35.71 13.13 3.54
C ASN A 364 35.95 13.66 4.95
N LYS A 365 35.93 12.76 5.94
CA LYS A 365 36.20 13.06 7.35
C LYS A 365 37.35 12.19 7.82
N ILE A 366 38.43 12.82 8.26
CA ILE A 366 39.59 12.11 8.82
C ILE A 366 39.73 12.50 10.28
N SER A 367 39.89 11.53 11.17
CA SER A 367 40.12 11.83 12.59
C SER A 367 41.46 12.57 12.74
N ILE A 368 41.48 13.69 13.46
CA ILE A 368 42.70 14.46 13.78
C ILE A 368 43.13 14.34 15.24
N ALA A 369 42.32 13.67 16.06
CA ALA A 369 42.64 13.31 17.43
C ALA A 369 41.83 12.08 17.84
N SER A 370 42.25 11.42 18.92
CA SER A 370 41.38 10.48 19.64
C SER A 370 40.23 11.25 20.29
N GLY A 371 39.03 10.66 20.31
CA GLY A 371 37.86 11.32 20.87
C GLY A 371 36.55 10.60 20.57
N ASN A 372 35.43 11.28 20.79
CA ASN A 372 34.10 10.73 20.52
C ASN A 372 33.67 11.02 19.08
N TRP A 373 32.95 10.08 18.45
CA TRP A 373 32.46 10.23 17.07
C TRP A 373 31.67 11.53 16.87
N GLY A 374 30.77 11.85 17.81
CA GLY A 374 29.93 13.05 17.72
C GLY A 374 30.65 14.37 18.00
N THR A 375 31.93 14.37 18.39
CA THR A 375 32.66 15.59 18.73
C THR A 375 33.28 16.22 17.49
N ALA A 376 32.88 17.46 17.16
CA ALA A 376 33.31 18.15 15.95
C ALA A 376 34.85 18.24 15.79
N GLY A 377 35.56 18.51 16.89
CA GLY A 377 37.03 18.62 16.91
C GLY A 377 37.79 17.29 16.75
N THR A 378 37.09 16.15 16.75
CA THR A 378 37.71 14.85 16.43
C THR A 378 38.03 14.75 14.94
N TRP A 379 37.38 15.54 14.07
CA TRP A 379 37.40 15.35 12.63
C TRP A 379 37.94 16.55 11.87
N SER A 380 38.57 16.27 10.72
CA SER A 380 38.88 17.25 9.69
C SER A 380 38.22 16.85 8.37
N PRO A 381 37.50 17.78 7.69
CA PRO A 381 37.10 19.10 8.17
C PRO A 381 36.25 19.02 9.46
N SER A 382 36.24 20.08 10.27
CA SER A 382 35.52 20.09 11.57
C SER A 382 34.04 19.75 11.42
N GLY A 383 33.49 19.07 12.43
CA GLY A 383 32.09 18.60 12.47
C GLY A 383 31.99 17.08 12.45
N ALA A 384 31.02 16.52 13.16
CA ALA A 384 30.80 15.08 13.19
C ALA A 384 30.48 14.53 11.78
N PRO A 385 30.95 13.32 11.43
CA PRO A 385 30.58 12.66 10.19
C PRO A 385 29.08 12.40 10.11
N THR A 386 28.58 12.50 8.89
CA THR A 386 27.20 12.23 8.50
C THR A 386 27.15 11.06 7.51
N ALA A 387 25.95 10.56 7.21
CA ALA A 387 25.73 9.53 6.20
C ALA A 387 26.27 9.90 4.80
N GLY A 388 26.53 11.19 4.55
CA GLY A 388 27.10 11.70 3.31
C GLY A 388 28.64 11.73 3.28
N ASP A 389 29.33 11.29 4.34
CA ASP A 389 30.80 11.36 4.47
C ASP A 389 31.46 9.98 4.39
N ASN A 390 32.58 9.88 3.69
CA ASN A 390 33.55 8.80 3.86
C ASN A 390 34.42 9.11 5.08
N VAL A 391 34.53 8.18 6.01
CA VAL A 391 35.23 8.36 7.28
C VAL A 391 36.51 7.56 7.32
N THR A 392 37.61 8.19 7.71
CA THR A 392 38.88 7.54 8.01
C THR A 392 39.29 7.81 9.45
N ILE A 393 39.42 6.74 10.24
CA ILE A 393 40.09 6.80 11.54
C ILE A 393 41.58 6.61 11.29
N ALA A 394 42.33 7.69 11.47
CA ALA A 394 43.76 7.76 11.16
C ALA A 394 44.60 6.90 12.12
N ASN A 395 45.83 6.61 11.71
CA ASN A 395 46.80 5.91 12.54
C ASN A 395 46.98 6.63 13.89
N GLY A 396 47.08 5.86 14.99
CA GLY A 396 47.28 6.37 16.34
C GLY A 396 46.03 6.91 17.03
N HIS A 397 44.90 7.06 16.32
CA HIS A 397 43.67 7.59 16.91
C HIS A 397 42.73 6.49 17.37
N THR A 398 42.05 6.76 18.48
CA THR A 398 40.89 5.99 18.92
C THR A 398 39.65 6.86 18.88
N VAL A 399 38.69 6.50 18.03
CA VAL A 399 37.38 7.14 17.96
C VAL A 399 36.36 6.26 18.66
N THR A 400 35.63 6.84 19.61
CA THR A 400 34.63 6.12 20.42
C THR A 400 33.21 6.53 20.04
N ILE A 401 32.35 5.55 19.79
CA ILE A 401 30.91 5.74 19.63
C ILE A 401 30.27 5.68 21.02
N ASN A 402 30.03 6.85 21.60
CA ASN A 402 29.46 7.00 22.94
C ASN A 402 27.96 7.34 22.93
N ALA A 403 27.35 7.51 21.75
CA ALA A 403 25.93 7.75 21.52
C ALA A 403 25.45 7.10 20.21
N ASN A 404 24.14 6.93 20.03
CA ASN A 404 23.52 6.34 18.83
C ASN A 404 23.37 7.38 17.70
N ASN A 405 24.50 7.98 17.28
CA ASN A 405 24.54 9.01 16.23
C ASN A 405 25.68 8.80 15.22
N ALA A 406 26.37 7.67 15.29
CA ALA A 406 27.48 7.38 14.39
C ALA A 406 26.96 6.85 13.06
N THR A 407 27.03 7.69 12.03
CA THR A 407 26.68 7.32 10.66
C THR A 407 27.71 7.84 9.66
N CYS A 408 27.99 7.05 8.63
CA CYS A 408 28.83 7.44 7.50
C CYS A 408 28.48 6.66 6.23
N ASN A 409 29.00 7.12 5.10
CA ASN A 409 28.89 6.41 3.83
C ASN A 409 29.82 5.19 3.80
N ASN A 410 31.13 5.42 3.88
CA ASN A 410 32.16 4.38 4.01
C ASN A 410 32.95 4.61 5.30
N LEU A 411 33.46 3.53 5.89
CA LEU A 411 34.35 3.59 7.05
C LEU A 411 35.68 2.90 6.74
N THR A 412 36.78 3.61 6.96
CA THR A 412 38.13 3.08 6.96
C THR A 412 38.74 3.22 8.36
N VAL A 413 39.21 2.12 8.94
CA VAL A 413 39.92 2.12 10.23
C VAL A 413 41.39 1.80 10.02
N GLY A 414 42.21 2.80 10.31
CA GLY A 414 43.65 2.77 10.15
C GLY A 414 44.12 3.05 8.72
N GLN A 415 45.37 3.46 8.61
CA GLN A 415 46.05 3.78 7.35
C GLN A 415 47.29 2.88 7.18
N GLY A 416 47.17 1.62 7.60
CA GLY A 416 48.19 0.58 7.47
C GLY A 416 49.14 0.40 8.66
N ALA A 417 48.95 1.12 9.78
CA ALA A 417 49.76 0.93 10.98
C ALA A 417 48.94 0.75 12.27
N SER A 418 47.93 1.58 12.50
CA SER A 418 47.07 1.51 13.69
C SER A 418 45.76 2.27 13.47
N GLY A 419 44.90 2.34 14.48
CA GLY A 419 43.64 3.08 14.44
C GLY A 419 42.54 2.25 15.07
N ILE A 420 41.70 2.85 15.90
CA ILE A 420 40.70 2.10 16.67
C ILE A 420 39.34 2.76 16.52
N LEU A 421 38.36 2.01 16.03
CA LEU A 421 36.96 2.30 16.27
C LEU A 421 36.50 1.53 17.51
N ARG A 422 36.09 2.25 18.56
CA ARG A 422 35.49 1.68 19.77
C ARG A 422 33.98 1.90 19.76
N ILE A 423 33.21 0.81 19.87
CA ILE A 423 31.75 0.84 20.01
C ILE A 423 31.38 0.70 21.47
N GLY A 424 30.98 1.82 22.07
CA GLY A 424 30.69 1.88 23.50
C GLY A 424 31.92 1.76 24.39
N ASN A 425 31.77 2.19 25.63
CA ASN A 425 32.77 2.09 26.70
C ASN A 425 32.09 1.79 28.05
N ASN A 426 30.89 1.21 27.98
CA ASN A 426 30.03 0.85 29.10
C ASN A 426 29.02 -0.20 28.61
N THR A 427 28.07 -0.57 29.48
CA THR A 427 27.07 -1.61 29.20
C THR A 427 25.89 -1.16 28.33
N THR A 428 25.89 0.10 27.85
CA THR A 428 24.79 0.62 27.04
C THR A 428 24.96 0.21 25.59
N ALA A 429 23.90 -0.34 24.98
CA ALA A 429 23.89 -0.66 23.56
C ALA A 429 24.25 0.56 22.69
N ARG A 430 25.03 0.33 21.64
CA ARG A 430 25.47 1.33 20.66
C ARG A 430 25.21 0.84 19.24
N ILE A 431 24.82 1.76 18.37
CA ILE A 431 24.59 1.51 16.96
C ILE A 431 25.53 2.39 16.12
N VAL A 432 26.11 1.80 15.09
CA VAL A 432 26.80 2.48 13.99
C VAL A 432 26.09 2.11 12.70
N THR A 433 25.82 3.10 11.84
CA THR A 433 25.17 2.88 10.54
C THR A 433 26.12 3.27 9.43
N ILE A 434 26.50 2.30 8.60
CA ILE A 434 27.45 2.47 7.50
C ILE A 434 26.73 2.06 6.23
N ASN A 435 26.60 2.98 5.29
CA ASN A 435 25.76 2.76 4.11
C ASN A 435 26.39 1.80 3.10
N ASN A 436 27.72 1.77 3.04
CA ASN A 436 28.48 0.99 2.07
C ASN A 436 29.60 0.21 2.78
N ASP A 437 30.87 0.44 2.43
CA ASP A 437 31.96 -0.45 2.82
C ASP A 437 32.57 -0.12 4.19
N ILE A 438 33.05 -1.17 4.85
CA ILE A 438 33.93 -1.09 6.02
C ILE A 438 35.26 -1.71 5.66
N ALA A 439 36.34 -0.94 5.75
CA ALA A 439 37.71 -1.39 5.60
C ALA A 439 38.45 -1.27 6.93
N ILE A 440 38.88 -2.41 7.50
CA ILE A 440 39.82 -2.43 8.63
C ILE A 440 41.19 -2.75 8.07
N ASN A 441 42.03 -1.74 7.95
CA ASN A 441 43.37 -1.89 7.36
C ASN A 441 44.33 -2.55 8.35
N THR A 442 45.50 -2.99 7.88
CA THR A 442 46.55 -3.57 8.72
C THR A 442 46.82 -2.70 9.96
N GLY A 443 46.76 -3.32 11.15
CA GLY A 443 46.92 -2.65 12.45
C GLY A 443 45.68 -1.90 12.95
N GLY A 444 44.66 -1.70 12.12
CA GLY A 444 43.36 -1.16 12.51
C GLY A 444 42.57 -2.14 13.39
N GLN A 445 41.76 -1.61 14.30
CA GLN A 445 40.98 -2.41 15.24
C GLN A 445 39.55 -1.91 15.37
N PHE A 446 38.63 -2.86 15.50
CA PHE A 446 37.24 -2.63 15.85
C PHE A 446 36.98 -3.30 17.21
N ILE A 447 36.62 -2.52 18.21
CA ILE A 447 36.50 -3.01 19.60
C ILE A 447 35.12 -2.62 20.13
N ALA A 448 34.48 -3.50 20.91
CA ALA A 448 33.16 -3.23 21.48
C ALA A 448 33.13 -3.52 22.99
N ASN A 449 32.47 -2.65 23.75
CA ASN A 449 32.19 -2.82 25.20
C ASN A 449 33.42 -3.07 26.09
N THR A 450 34.59 -2.56 25.69
CA THR A 450 35.83 -2.60 26.49
C THR A 450 36.22 -1.23 27.01
#